data_AF-A0A257P563-F1
#
_entry.id   AF-A0A257P563-F1
#
_cell.length_a   1.000
_cell.length_b   1.000
_cell.length_c   1.000
_cell.angle_alpha   90.00
_cell.angle_beta   90.00
_cell.angle_gamma   90.00
#
_symmetry.space_group_name_H-M   'P 1'
#
loop_
_entity.id
_entity.type
_entity.pdbx_description
1 polymer ?
#
loop_
_entity_poly.entity_id
_entity_poly.type
_entity_poly.pdbx_seq_one_letter_code
_entity_poly.pdbx_strand_id
1 'polypeptide(L)'
;MDARDDPPGAVRAAEQIVIGRRDIDVGDNEVTGDGSPIDQLDASGAPTPALLKKLASLGLGASAAAQLRREGEGKAETLCIDTVAVGVALAEGLQAALHDTLTKLPIPKVMAYQLTDGWSTVKFVRPAHGLVALHGTDVVPAQALGLTAGRLTHGHRFEALADPITLPDADSYAEVLRSQGAVIASFDARRDAIAAQLQTAAARAGEGLRPIDDAALLDEVTALVERPNVLLCQFDPVFLKVPQECLILTMKANQKYFPLLDAAGTLTHQFLVVSNITPADPGAVIQGNERVVRPRLAD
;
A
#
# COMPACT_ATOMS: atom_id res chain seq x y z
N MET A 1 16.64 -17.29 -20.58
CA MET A 1 17.70 -16.30 -20.83
C MET A 1 16.97 -15.00 -21.10
N ASP A 2 16.66 -14.15 -20.13
CA ASP A 2 17.43 -13.75 -18.95
C ASP A 2 16.42 -13.31 -17.88
N ALA A 3 16.24 -14.13 -16.83
CA ALA A 3 15.57 -13.68 -15.62
C ALA A 3 16.58 -12.78 -14.93
N ARG A 4 16.54 -11.49 -15.26
CA ARG A 4 17.41 -10.49 -14.65
C ARG A 4 17.17 -10.55 -13.15
N ASP A 5 18.17 -11.02 -12.43
CA ASP A 5 18.25 -10.92 -10.97
C ASP A 5 17.80 -9.52 -10.56
N ASP A 6 16.80 -9.47 -9.68
CA ASP A 6 16.37 -8.21 -9.09
C ASP A 6 17.56 -7.52 -8.42
N PRO A 7 17.71 -6.19 -8.58
CA PRO A 7 18.81 -5.46 -8.00
C PRO A 7 18.84 -5.69 -6.48
N PRO A 8 20.04 -5.80 -5.87
CA PRO A 8 20.18 -6.00 -4.43
C PRO A 8 19.58 -4.78 -3.71
N GLY A 9 18.37 -4.96 -3.16
CA GLY A 9 17.58 -3.90 -2.53
C GLY A 9 16.08 -3.92 -2.86
N ALA A 10 15.61 -4.79 -3.75
CA ALA A 10 14.16 -4.92 -4.02
C ALA A 10 13.41 -5.51 -2.81
N VAL A 11 12.40 -4.77 -2.34
CA VAL A 11 11.41 -5.16 -1.33
C VAL A 11 10.49 -6.23 -1.90
N ARG A 12 10.50 -7.44 -1.35
CA ARG A 12 9.69 -8.59 -1.81
C ARG A 12 8.20 -8.45 -1.51
N ALA A 13 7.84 -7.74 -0.45
CA ALA A 13 6.47 -7.41 -0.07
C ALA A 13 5.77 -6.55 -1.12
N ALA A 14 6.53 -5.83 -1.96
CA ALA A 14 6.00 -5.07 -3.10
C ALA A 14 5.75 -5.95 -4.35
N GLU A 15 6.16 -7.22 -4.34
CA GLU A 15 6.01 -8.18 -5.44
C GLU A 15 4.88 -9.20 -5.19
N GLN A 16 4.12 -9.00 -4.11
CA GLN A 16 2.99 -9.83 -3.73
C GLN A 16 1.72 -9.01 -3.58
N ILE A 17 0.63 -9.52 -4.14
CA ILE A 17 -0.70 -8.96 -3.94
C ILE A 17 -1.35 -9.74 -2.81
N VAL A 18 -1.61 -9.07 -1.69
CA VAL A 18 -2.28 -9.66 -0.54
C VAL A 18 -3.62 -8.97 -0.31
N ILE A 19 -4.68 -9.75 -0.32
CA ILE A 19 -6.03 -9.30 0.01
C ILE A 19 -6.52 -10.10 1.22
N GLY A 20 -6.63 -9.42 2.36
CA GLY A 20 -7.18 -9.97 3.58
C GLY A 20 -8.19 -8.99 4.17
N ARG A 21 -9.45 -9.42 4.29
CA ARG A 21 -10.50 -8.72 5.04
C ARG A 21 -11.42 -9.74 5.70
N ARG A 22 -11.84 -9.42 6.93
CA ARG A 22 -12.77 -10.21 7.74
C ARG A 22 -14.23 -9.94 7.41
N ASP A 23 -14.53 -8.67 7.09
CA ASP A 23 -15.90 -8.19 6.89
C ASP A 23 -16.04 -7.74 5.44
N ILE A 24 -16.26 -8.71 4.55
CA ILE A 24 -16.85 -8.42 3.25
C ILE A 24 -18.30 -8.85 3.38
N ASP A 25 -19.18 -7.86 3.42
CA ASP A 25 -20.61 -8.12 3.43
C ASP A 25 -21.02 -8.61 2.03
N VAL A 26 -21.09 -9.92 1.89
CA VAL A 26 -21.55 -10.65 0.70
C VAL A 26 -23.02 -11.05 0.81
N GLY A 27 -23.69 -10.60 1.88
CA GLY A 27 -25.12 -10.80 2.08
C GLY A 27 -25.97 -9.88 1.23
N ASP A 28 -27.24 -10.24 1.14
CA ASP A 28 -28.29 -9.33 0.70
C ASP A 28 -28.30 -8.10 1.60
N ASN A 29 -28.17 -6.92 1.00
CA ASN A 29 -28.12 -5.67 1.73
C ASN A 29 -29.37 -4.84 1.48
N GLU A 30 -29.99 -4.37 2.55
CA GLU A 30 -31.04 -3.35 2.47
C GLU A 30 -30.40 -2.05 2.00
N VAL A 31 -30.69 -1.68 0.76
CA VAL A 31 -30.31 -0.39 0.19
C VAL A 31 -31.56 0.47 0.16
N THR A 32 -31.59 1.51 0.98
CA THR A 32 -32.58 2.58 0.85
C THR A 32 -32.26 3.35 -0.43
N GLY A 33 -33.10 3.21 -1.44
CA GLY A 33 -32.90 3.82 -2.75
C GLY A 33 -32.89 5.35 -2.70
N ASP A 34 -32.05 5.95 -3.53
CA ASP A 34 -31.94 7.39 -3.78
C ASP A 34 -33.32 8.06 -3.98
N GLY A 35 -33.71 8.90 -3.02
CA GLY A 35 -35.01 9.57 -2.97
C GLY A 35 -35.35 10.28 -4.27
N SER A 36 -36.47 9.93 -4.89
CA SER A 36 -36.99 10.65 -6.05
C SER A 36 -37.93 11.76 -5.58
N PRO A 37 -37.88 12.97 -6.15
CA PRO A 37 -38.84 14.00 -5.78
C PRO A 37 -40.29 13.53 -6.04
N ILE A 38 -41.24 13.97 -5.22
CA ILE A 38 -42.65 13.53 -5.30
C ILE A 38 -43.35 13.94 -6.60
N ASP A 39 -42.80 14.90 -7.34
CA ASP A 39 -43.30 15.38 -8.64
C ASP A 39 -43.25 14.33 -9.76
N GLN A 40 -42.67 13.17 -9.48
CA GLN A 40 -42.66 12.01 -10.37
C GLN A 40 -43.91 11.12 -10.26
N LEU A 41 -44.90 11.52 -9.46
CA LEU A 41 -46.27 11.00 -9.51
C LEU A 41 -47.17 12.00 -10.24
N ASP A 42 -48.06 11.51 -11.11
CA ASP A 42 -49.02 12.37 -11.79
C ASP A 42 -50.17 12.80 -10.86
N ALA A 43 -51.08 13.64 -11.37
CA ALA A 43 -52.22 14.16 -10.61
C ALA A 43 -53.20 13.08 -10.10
N SER A 44 -53.12 11.86 -10.64
CA SER A 44 -53.89 10.69 -10.19
C SER A 44 -53.13 9.81 -9.19
N GLY A 45 -51.88 10.15 -8.89
CA GLY A 45 -50.98 9.35 -8.05
C GLY A 45 -50.33 8.19 -8.78
N ALA A 46 -50.39 8.13 -10.12
CA ALA A 46 -49.75 7.10 -10.91
C ALA A 46 -48.29 7.47 -11.24
N PRO A 47 -47.40 6.47 -11.39
CA PRO A 47 -45.99 6.72 -11.66
C PRO A 47 -45.77 7.31 -13.06
N THR A 48 -45.03 8.42 -13.12
CA THR A 48 -44.65 9.03 -14.40
C THR A 48 -43.67 8.14 -15.18
N PRO A 49 -43.51 8.34 -16.50
CA PRO A 49 -42.50 7.65 -17.29
C PRO A 49 -41.06 7.81 -16.75
N ALA A 50 -40.76 8.95 -16.11
CA ALA A 50 -39.49 9.19 -15.46
C ALA A 50 -39.29 8.27 -14.24
N LEU A 51 -40.32 8.14 -13.39
CA LEU A 51 -40.30 7.23 -12.24
C LEU A 51 -40.18 5.78 -12.67
N LEU A 52 -40.92 5.37 -13.70
CA LEU A 52 -40.84 4.01 -14.26
C LEU A 52 -39.45 3.71 -14.82
N LYS A 53 -38.81 4.68 -15.48
CA LYS A 53 -37.43 4.53 -15.98
C LYS A 53 -36.42 4.42 -14.83
N LYS A 54 -36.61 5.18 -13.74
CA LYS A 54 -35.77 5.09 -12.54
C LYS A 54 -35.95 3.75 -11.82
N LEU A 55 -37.19 3.28 -11.63
CA LEU A 55 -37.47 1.94 -11.11
C LEU A 55 -36.83 0.83 -11.97
N ALA A 56 -36.93 0.93 -13.29
CA ALA A 56 -36.29 -0.02 -14.20
C ALA A 56 -34.75 -0.01 -14.09
N SER A 57 -34.13 1.16 -13.85
CA SER A 57 -32.68 1.26 -13.62
C SER A 57 -32.23 0.62 -12.31
N LEU A 58 -33.14 0.47 -11.35
CA LEU A 58 -32.93 -0.26 -10.09
C LEU A 58 -33.29 -1.76 -10.20
N GLY A 59 -33.58 -2.26 -11.41
CA GLY A 59 -33.98 -3.65 -11.63
C GLY A 59 -35.43 -3.95 -11.21
N LEU A 60 -36.23 -2.93 -10.92
CA LEU A 60 -37.61 -3.06 -10.45
C LEU A 60 -38.62 -2.86 -11.59
N GLY A 61 -39.67 -3.68 -11.59
CA GLY A 61 -40.80 -3.53 -12.51
C GLY A 61 -41.76 -2.40 -12.12
N ALA A 62 -42.68 -2.05 -13.01
CA ALA A 62 -43.69 -1.01 -12.77
C ALA A 62 -44.57 -1.27 -11.52
N SER A 63 -44.72 -2.53 -11.12
CA SER A 63 -45.43 -2.94 -9.90
C SER A 63 -44.75 -2.49 -8.60
N ALA A 64 -43.45 -2.18 -8.63
CA ALA A 64 -42.71 -1.68 -7.47
C ALA A 64 -43.10 -0.25 -7.08
N ALA A 65 -43.79 0.49 -7.94
CA ALA A 65 -44.32 1.81 -7.61
C ALA A 65 -45.30 1.77 -6.42
N ALA A 66 -45.96 0.63 -6.18
CA ALA A 66 -46.85 0.43 -5.03
C ALA A 66 -46.10 0.29 -3.68
N GLN A 67 -44.78 0.08 -3.71
CA GLN A 67 -43.93 -0.11 -2.53
C GLN A 67 -43.17 1.19 -2.16
N LEU A 68 -43.35 2.27 -2.92
CA LEU A 68 -42.75 3.57 -2.64
C LEU A 68 -43.33 4.15 -1.35
N ARG A 69 -42.45 4.51 -0.41
CA ARG A 69 -42.78 5.27 0.78
C ARG A 69 -42.48 6.74 0.57
N ARG A 70 -43.26 7.61 1.20
CA ARG A 70 -42.98 9.04 1.25
C ARG A 70 -42.26 9.36 2.54
N GLU A 71 -41.14 10.02 2.46
CA GLU A 71 -40.35 10.47 3.60
C GLU A 71 -40.07 11.97 3.49
N GLY A 72 -40.13 12.69 4.63
CA GLY A 72 -39.96 14.15 4.71
C GLY A 72 -41.26 14.91 5.01
N GLU A 73 -41.15 16.24 5.17
CA GLU A 73 -42.29 17.13 5.44
C GLU A 73 -42.35 18.28 4.41
N GLY A 74 -43.56 18.56 3.89
CA GLY A 74 -43.81 19.71 3.01
C GLY A 74 -43.12 19.60 1.64
N LYS A 75 -42.39 20.63 1.22
CA LYS A 75 -41.73 20.69 -0.10
C LYS A 75 -40.48 19.81 -0.23
N ALA A 76 -40.08 19.12 0.84
CA ALA A 76 -38.94 18.21 0.87
C ALA A 76 -39.35 16.72 0.88
N GLU A 77 -40.62 16.41 0.53
CA GLU A 77 -41.12 15.05 0.48
C GLU A 77 -40.50 14.26 -0.69
N THR A 78 -39.88 13.12 -0.38
CA THR A 78 -39.22 12.23 -1.34
C THR A 78 -39.85 10.85 -1.34
N LEU A 79 -39.87 10.21 -2.52
CA LEU A 79 -40.27 8.83 -2.72
C LEU A 79 -39.05 7.94 -2.54
N CYS A 80 -39.07 7.12 -1.49
CA CYS A 80 -38.06 6.14 -1.15
C CYS A 80 -38.60 4.74 -1.44
N ILE A 81 -37.76 3.85 -1.94
CA ILE A 81 -38.05 2.43 -2.03
C ILE A 81 -36.89 1.68 -1.40
N ASP A 82 -37.19 0.78 -0.48
CA ASP A 82 -36.18 -0.15 0.00
C ASP A 82 -36.04 -1.24 -1.04
N THR A 83 -34.82 -1.41 -1.52
CA THR A 83 -34.46 -2.51 -2.40
C THR A 83 -33.46 -3.39 -1.68
N VAL A 84 -33.66 -4.69 -1.79
CA VAL A 84 -32.61 -5.64 -1.42
C VAL A 84 -31.67 -5.73 -2.61
N ALA A 85 -30.44 -5.24 -2.44
CA ALA A 85 -29.39 -5.51 -3.39
C ALA A 85 -28.97 -6.97 -3.20
N VAL A 86 -29.15 -7.78 -4.24
CA VAL A 86 -28.75 -9.18 -4.21
C VAL A 86 -27.23 -9.26 -4.00
N GLY A 87 -26.83 -10.00 -2.97
CA GLY A 87 -25.41 -10.24 -2.69
C GLY A 87 -24.71 -10.92 -3.87
N VAL A 88 -23.43 -10.61 -4.07
CA VAL A 88 -22.59 -11.30 -5.06
C VAL A 88 -21.71 -12.30 -4.34
N ALA A 89 -21.48 -13.47 -4.95
CA ALA A 89 -20.57 -14.45 -4.39
C ALA A 89 -19.17 -13.83 -4.18
N LEU A 90 -18.57 -14.07 -3.00
CA LEU A 90 -17.30 -13.46 -2.60
C LEU A 90 -16.20 -13.58 -3.67
N ALA A 91 -16.06 -14.76 -4.27
CA ALA A 91 -15.07 -15.01 -5.30
C ALA A 91 -15.30 -14.14 -6.55
N GLU A 92 -16.55 -13.98 -6.99
CA GLU A 92 -16.90 -13.17 -8.16
C GLU A 92 -16.67 -11.68 -7.88
N GLY A 93 -17.14 -11.19 -6.73
CA GLY A 93 -16.95 -9.81 -6.31
C GLY A 93 -15.45 -9.47 -6.15
N LEU A 94 -14.69 -10.35 -5.50
CA LEU A 94 -13.25 -10.19 -5.34
C LEU A 94 -12.51 -10.19 -6.68
N GLN A 95 -12.85 -11.12 -7.58
CA GLN A 95 -12.22 -11.22 -8.90
C GLN A 95 -12.45 -9.95 -9.72
N ALA A 96 -13.66 -9.39 -9.70
CA ALA A 96 -13.99 -8.15 -10.37
C ALA A 96 -13.26 -6.95 -9.74
N ALA A 97 -13.27 -6.84 -8.41
CA ALA A 97 -12.59 -5.77 -7.69
C ALA A 97 -11.07 -5.78 -7.90
N LEU A 98 -10.45 -6.97 -7.89
CA LEU A 98 -9.02 -7.16 -8.16
C LEU A 98 -8.67 -6.71 -9.59
N HIS A 99 -9.49 -7.10 -10.58
CA HIS A 99 -9.27 -6.67 -11.96
C HIS A 99 -9.37 -5.15 -12.11
N ASP A 100 -10.45 -4.55 -11.59
CA ASP A 100 -10.68 -3.10 -11.66
C ASP A 100 -9.57 -2.31 -10.96
N THR A 101 -9.15 -2.76 -9.78
CA THR A 101 -8.05 -2.15 -9.02
C THR A 101 -6.76 -2.17 -9.83
N LEU A 102 -6.37 -3.32 -10.37
CA LEU A 102 -5.15 -3.45 -11.17
C LEU A 102 -5.17 -2.56 -12.43
N THR A 103 -6.33 -2.44 -13.07
CA THR A 103 -6.49 -1.56 -14.24
C THR A 103 -6.38 -0.07 -13.90
N LYS A 104 -6.84 0.33 -12.71
CA LYS A 104 -6.87 1.73 -12.26
C LYS A 104 -5.61 2.19 -11.54
N LEU A 105 -4.67 1.30 -11.23
CA LEU A 105 -3.43 1.66 -10.55
C LEU A 105 -2.65 2.72 -11.38
N PRO A 106 -2.29 3.88 -10.79
CA PRO A 106 -1.55 4.92 -11.49
C PRO A 106 -0.07 4.52 -11.61
N ILE A 107 0.26 3.68 -12.58
CA ILE A 107 1.62 3.20 -12.82
C ILE A 107 2.26 4.07 -13.92
N PRO A 108 3.24 4.94 -13.58
CA PRO A 108 3.84 5.86 -14.57
C PRO A 108 4.58 5.12 -15.69
N LYS A 109 5.13 3.95 -15.38
CA LYS A 109 5.86 3.09 -16.32
C LYS A 109 5.50 1.64 -16.08
N VAL A 110 4.68 1.10 -16.96
CA VAL A 110 4.31 -0.33 -16.93
C VAL A 110 5.38 -1.17 -17.62
N MET A 111 5.66 -2.33 -17.05
CA MET A 111 6.44 -3.39 -17.68
C MET A 111 5.48 -4.43 -18.27
N ALA A 112 5.81 -4.90 -19.47
CA ALA A 112 5.15 -6.05 -20.07
C ALA A 112 6.05 -7.28 -19.91
N TYR A 113 5.52 -8.39 -19.42
CA TYR A 113 6.24 -9.64 -19.29
C TYR A 113 5.36 -10.82 -19.67
N GLN A 114 6.00 -11.85 -20.23
CA GLN A 114 5.33 -13.10 -20.57
C GLN A 114 5.09 -13.93 -19.32
N LEU A 115 3.92 -14.55 -19.25
CA LEU A 115 3.59 -15.54 -18.24
C LEU A 115 4.38 -16.83 -18.48
N THR A 116 4.30 -17.74 -17.51
CA THR A 116 4.95 -19.06 -17.54
C THR A 116 4.54 -19.93 -18.72
N ASP A 117 3.40 -19.63 -19.35
CA ASP A 117 2.95 -20.29 -20.58
C ASP A 117 3.77 -19.89 -21.82
N GLY A 118 4.50 -18.76 -21.77
CA GLY A 118 5.30 -18.22 -22.88
C GLY A 118 4.48 -17.54 -23.98
N TRP A 119 3.15 -17.46 -23.85
CA TRP A 119 2.25 -16.92 -24.87
C TRP A 119 1.48 -15.70 -24.37
N SER A 120 1.07 -15.73 -23.11
CA SER A 120 0.27 -14.67 -22.51
C SER A 120 1.18 -13.56 -21.99
N THR A 121 0.83 -12.30 -22.27
CA THR A 121 1.56 -11.13 -21.76
C THR A 121 0.68 -10.36 -20.80
N VAL A 122 1.23 -10.03 -19.62
CA VAL A 122 0.57 -9.18 -18.63
C VAL A 122 1.35 -7.88 -18.45
N LYS A 123 0.69 -6.87 -17.89
CA LYS A 123 1.29 -5.56 -17.61
C LYS A 123 1.18 -5.26 -16.12
N PHE A 124 2.32 -4.98 -15.49
CA PHE A 124 2.37 -4.52 -14.11
C PHE A 124 3.63 -3.69 -13.86
N VAL A 125 3.79 -3.11 -12.68
CA VAL A 125 4.97 -2.29 -12.36
C VAL A 125 6.26 -3.12 -12.39
N ARG A 126 6.17 -4.39 -11.96
CA ARG A 126 7.23 -5.42 -11.98
C ARG A 126 6.57 -6.81 -12.08
N PRO A 127 7.31 -7.89 -12.39
CA PRO A 127 6.77 -9.23 -12.30
C PRO A 127 6.25 -9.54 -10.88
N ALA A 128 4.96 -9.85 -10.77
CA ALA A 128 4.38 -10.33 -9.52
C ALA A 128 4.71 -11.82 -9.33
N HIS A 129 5.05 -12.21 -8.10
CA HIS A 129 5.50 -13.56 -7.78
C HIS A 129 4.52 -14.36 -6.91
N GLY A 130 3.51 -13.70 -6.32
CA GLY A 130 2.52 -14.35 -5.48
C GLY A 130 1.20 -13.59 -5.42
N LEU A 131 0.11 -14.35 -5.28
CA LEU A 131 -1.22 -13.83 -5.03
C LEU A 131 -1.79 -14.54 -3.80
N VAL A 132 -2.13 -13.77 -2.78
CA VAL A 132 -2.80 -14.26 -1.57
C VAL A 132 -4.17 -13.62 -1.49
N ALA A 133 -5.21 -14.46 -1.39
CA ALA A 133 -6.58 -14.03 -1.14
C ALA A 133 -7.21 -14.95 -0.10
N LEU A 134 -7.43 -14.41 1.10
CA LEU A 134 -7.99 -15.16 2.23
C LEU A 134 -9.23 -14.46 2.79
N HIS A 135 -10.21 -15.27 3.20
CA HIS A 135 -11.36 -14.83 3.99
C HIS A 135 -11.49 -15.76 5.20
N GLY A 136 -11.20 -15.24 6.40
CA GLY A 136 -10.92 -16.10 7.55
C GLY A 136 -9.79 -17.08 7.24
N THR A 137 -10.04 -18.37 7.39
CA THR A 137 -9.09 -19.46 7.11
C THR A 137 -9.09 -19.93 5.66
N ASP A 138 -10.07 -19.49 4.87
CA ASP A 138 -10.37 -20.04 3.55
C ASP A 138 -9.66 -19.24 2.45
N VAL A 139 -9.13 -19.97 1.47
CA VAL A 139 -8.59 -19.35 0.25
C VAL A 139 -9.76 -18.98 -0.65
N VAL A 140 -9.87 -17.70 -1.00
CA VAL A 140 -10.87 -17.24 -1.96
C VAL A 140 -10.32 -17.46 -3.37
N PRO A 141 -10.99 -18.24 -4.24
CA PRO A 141 -10.53 -18.43 -5.62
C PRO A 141 -10.48 -17.10 -6.37
N ALA A 142 -9.28 -16.71 -6.78
CA ALA A 142 -9.03 -15.52 -7.60
C ALA A 142 -7.78 -15.73 -8.45
N GLN A 143 -7.72 -15.03 -9.58
CA GLN A 143 -6.58 -15.02 -10.48
C GLN A 143 -6.25 -13.61 -10.92
N ALA A 144 -4.96 -13.29 -10.98
CA ALA A 144 -4.47 -12.04 -11.53
C ALA A 144 -3.02 -12.18 -11.98
N LEU A 145 -2.64 -11.47 -13.05
CA LEU A 145 -1.25 -11.43 -13.54
C LEU A 145 -0.66 -12.83 -13.82
N GLY A 146 -1.49 -13.81 -14.18
CA GLY A 146 -1.09 -15.20 -14.38
C GLY A 146 -0.87 -16.02 -13.11
N LEU A 147 -1.22 -15.47 -11.95
CA LEU A 147 -1.10 -16.10 -10.64
C LEU A 147 -2.48 -16.57 -10.17
N THR A 148 -2.49 -17.72 -9.49
CA THR A 148 -3.66 -18.24 -8.77
C THR A 148 -3.51 -17.94 -7.30
N ALA A 149 -4.58 -17.47 -6.67
CA ALA A 149 -4.58 -17.15 -5.25
C ALA A 149 -4.29 -18.39 -4.38
N GLY A 150 -3.48 -18.20 -3.35
CA GLY A 150 -3.16 -19.20 -2.35
C GLY A 150 -2.96 -18.60 -0.96
N ARG A 151 -2.30 -19.36 -0.09
CA ARG A 151 -1.97 -18.95 1.29
C ARG A 151 -0.47 -18.79 1.56
N LEU A 152 0.36 -18.96 0.53
CA LEU A 152 1.81 -18.86 0.65
C LEU A 152 2.24 -17.43 0.33
N THR A 153 3.09 -16.87 1.20
CA THR A 153 3.70 -15.54 1.06
C THR A 153 5.21 -15.65 1.29
N HIS A 154 5.95 -14.60 0.95
CA HIS A 154 7.40 -14.55 1.14
C HIS A 154 7.73 -13.44 2.13
N GLY A 155 8.67 -13.72 3.05
CA GLY A 155 9.20 -12.73 3.96
C GLY A 155 10.40 -11.97 3.39
N HIS A 156 11.11 -11.28 4.26
CA HIS A 156 12.35 -10.57 3.98
C HIS A 156 13.39 -11.54 3.40
N ARG A 157 13.99 -11.16 2.26
CA ARG A 157 14.86 -12.04 1.44
C ARG A 157 15.99 -12.73 2.22
N PHE A 158 16.54 -12.06 3.24
CA PHE A 158 17.71 -12.53 3.98
C PHE A 158 17.43 -12.88 5.44
N GLU A 159 16.32 -12.40 6.00
CA GLU A 159 16.09 -12.43 7.45
C GLU A 159 14.80 -13.13 7.86
N ALA A 160 14.00 -13.59 6.89
CA ALA A 160 12.88 -14.47 7.18
C ALA A 160 13.38 -15.76 7.83
N LEU A 161 12.68 -16.20 8.86
CA LEU A 161 12.91 -17.48 9.55
C LEU A 161 12.38 -18.67 8.74
N ALA A 162 11.42 -18.42 7.86
CA ALA A 162 10.83 -19.39 6.96
C ALA A 162 10.61 -18.75 5.57
N ASP A 163 10.86 -19.52 4.51
CA ASP A 163 10.54 -19.14 3.14
C ASP A 163 10.21 -20.42 2.33
N PRO A 164 9.00 -20.58 1.76
CA PRO A 164 7.84 -19.69 1.88
C PRO A 164 7.18 -19.74 3.26
N ILE A 165 6.36 -18.74 3.55
CA ILE A 165 5.58 -18.63 4.79
C ILE A 165 4.13 -19.01 4.49
N THR A 166 3.55 -19.87 5.32
CA THR A 166 2.14 -20.26 5.21
C THR A 166 1.28 -19.39 6.12
N LEU A 167 0.30 -18.72 5.55
CA LEU A 167 -0.69 -17.94 6.28
C LEU A 167 -1.82 -18.87 6.77
N PRO A 168 -2.08 -18.95 8.09
CA PRO A 168 -3.18 -19.75 8.62
C PRO A 168 -4.54 -19.13 8.27
N ASP A 169 -4.65 -17.81 8.40
CA ASP A 169 -5.87 -17.02 8.18
C ASP A 169 -5.53 -15.57 7.75
N ALA A 170 -6.54 -14.84 7.29
CA ALA A 170 -6.39 -13.47 6.80
C ALA A 170 -5.91 -12.48 7.87
N ASP A 171 -6.38 -12.60 9.12
CA ASP A 171 -6.10 -11.64 10.20
C ASP A 171 -4.67 -11.79 10.74
N SER A 172 -4.12 -13.00 10.64
CA SER A 172 -2.75 -13.31 11.07
C SER A 172 -1.65 -12.72 10.17
N TYR A 173 -1.99 -12.21 8.97
CA TYR A 173 -1.02 -11.83 7.94
C TYR A 173 0.11 -10.94 8.45
N ALA A 174 -0.22 -9.83 9.10
CA ALA A 174 0.78 -8.87 9.55
C ALA A 174 1.68 -9.44 10.66
N GLU A 175 1.10 -10.20 11.60
CA GLU A 175 1.84 -10.80 12.71
C GLU A 175 2.72 -11.96 12.26
N VAL A 176 2.24 -12.78 11.33
CA VAL A 176 3.03 -13.88 10.73
C VAL A 176 4.21 -13.32 9.92
N LEU A 177 3.99 -12.27 9.12
CA LEU A 177 5.09 -11.61 8.42
C LEU A 177 6.08 -10.95 9.39
N ARG A 178 5.61 -10.37 10.50
CA ARG A 178 6.49 -9.76 11.50
C ARG A 178 7.34 -10.81 12.23
N SER A 179 6.71 -11.88 12.70
CA SER A 179 7.34 -12.89 13.56
C SER A 179 8.18 -13.92 12.78
N GLN A 180 7.71 -14.34 11.60
CA GLN A 180 8.37 -15.36 10.78
C GLN A 180 9.03 -14.76 9.54
N GLY A 181 8.43 -13.74 8.94
CA GLY A 181 8.93 -13.13 7.71
C GLY A 181 9.94 -12.02 7.93
N ALA A 182 10.13 -11.54 9.15
CA ALA A 182 10.94 -10.35 9.43
C ALA A 182 10.50 -9.13 8.59
N VAL A 183 9.19 -8.94 8.39
CA VAL A 183 8.60 -7.83 7.63
C VAL A 183 7.55 -7.11 8.46
N ILE A 184 7.58 -5.78 8.51
CA ILE A 184 6.46 -4.99 9.01
C ILE A 184 5.53 -4.70 7.83
N ALA A 185 4.39 -5.38 7.77
CA ALA A 185 3.51 -5.33 6.59
C ALA A 185 2.83 -3.96 6.40
N SER A 186 2.36 -3.34 7.48
CA SER A 186 1.69 -2.04 7.42
C SER A 186 2.67 -0.93 7.05
N PHE A 187 2.32 -0.14 6.05
CA PHE A 187 3.09 1.04 5.64
C PHE A 187 3.17 2.07 6.77
N ASP A 188 2.04 2.40 7.38
CA ASP A 188 1.98 3.39 8.47
C ASP A 188 2.79 2.93 9.69
N ALA A 189 2.67 1.65 10.07
CA ALA A 189 3.45 1.10 11.17
C ALA A 189 4.97 1.12 10.88
N ARG A 190 5.38 0.85 9.63
CA ARG A 190 6.79 1.00 9.21
C ARG A 190 7.24 2.45 9.29
N ARG A 191 6.43 3.37 8.77
CA ARG A 191 6.73 4.80 8.74
C ARG A 191 6.96 5.34 10.14
N ASP A 192 6.06 5.00 11.07
CA ASP A 192 6.16 5.40 12.48
C ASP A 192 7.39 4.77 13.15
N ALA A 193 7.69 3.50 12.86
CA ALA A 193 8.87 2.83 13.37
C ALA A 193 10.17 3.51 12.88
N ILE A 194 10.26 3.87 11.58
CA ILE A 194 11.41 4.59 11.02
C ILE A 194 11.55 5.95 11.69
N ALA A 195 10.47 6.73 11.79
CA ALA A 195 10.50 8.04 12.42
C ALA A 195 11.00 7.96 13.87
N ALA A 196 10.48 7.02 14.67
CA ALA A 196 10.90 6.81 16.05
C ALA A 196 12.38 6.38 16.15
N GLN A 197 12.84 5.49 15.26
CA GLN A 197 14.24 5.07 15.21
C GLN A 197 15.17 6.22 14.81
N LEU A 198 14.77 7.08 13.86
CA LEU A 198 15.54 8.25 13.43
C LEU A 198 15.76 9.22 14.60
N GLN A 199 14.69 9.54 15.34
CA GLN A 199 14.79 10.41 16.53
C GLN A 199 15.67 9.79 17.61
N THR A 200 15.49 8.49 17.87
CA THR A 200 16.30 7.76 18.85
C THR A 200 17.79 7.73 18.48
N ALA A 201 18.10 7.48 17.20
CA ALA A 201 19.46 7.43 16.70
C ALA A 201 20.13 8.82 16.74
N ALA A 202 19.40 9.88 16.38
CA ALA A 202 19.89 11.25 16.48
C ALA A 202 20.21 11.66 17.93
N ALA A 203 19.30 11.36 18.87
CA ALA A 203 19.52 11.66 20.29
C ALA A 203 20.74 10.91 20.87
N ARG A 204 21.01 9.69 20.40
CA ARG A 204 22.21 8.92 20.76
C ARG A 204 23.50 9.46 20.13
N ALA A 205 23.40 10.07 18.94
CA ALA A 205 24.54 10.62 18.21
C ALA A 205 25.06 11.92 18.83
N GLY A 206 24.21 12.67 19.54
CA GLY A 206 24.62 13.88 20.25
C GLY A 206 23.44 14.70 20.76
N GLU A 207 23.70 15.50 21.78
CA GLU A 207 22.70 16.40 22.34
C GLU A 207 22.27 17.46 21.32
N GLY A 208 20.95 17.67 21.19
CA GLY A 208 20.38 18.66 20.28
C GLY A 208 20.47 18.30 18.79
N LEU A 209 20.96 17.10 18.44
CA LEU A 209 20.95 16.62 17.06
C LEU A 209 19.56 16.16 16.66
N ARG A 210 19.14 16.56 15.46
CA ARG A 210 17.87 16.14 14.85
C ARG A 210 18.09 15.70 13.40
N PRO A 211 17.41 14.66 12.93
CA PRO A 211 17.37 14.37 11.50
C PRO A 211 16.65 15.51 10.78
N ILE A 212 16.96 15.70 9.50
CA ILE A 212 16.17 16.60 8.67
C ILE A 212 14.69 16.18 8.67
N ASP A 213 13.81 17.17 8.78
CA ASP A 213 12.37 16.94 8.65
C ASP A 213 11.99 16.96 7.17
N ASP A 214 11.75 15.77 6.62
CA ASP A 214 11.29 15.59 5.24
C ASP A 214 10.33 14.39 5.16
N ALA A 215 9.04 14.70 5.15
CA ALA A 215 7.98 13.69 5.05
C ALA A 215 8.03 12.89 3.74
N ALA A 216 8.40 13.52 2.62
CA ALA A 216 8.47 12.85 1.33
C ALA A 216 9.61 11.84 1.28
N LEU A 217 10.77 12.19 1.85
CA LEU A 217 11.89 11.26 2.02
C LEU A 217 11.52 10.11 2.96
N LEU A 218 10.83 10.40 4.07
CA LEU A 218 10.37 9.36 5.00
C LEU A 218 9.43 8.37 4.31
N ASP A 219 8.46 8.86 3.53
CA ASP A 219 7.53 8.02 2.77
C ASP A 219 8.26 7.19 1.71
N GLU A 220 9.23 7.78 1.00
CA GLU A 220 10.03 7.09 0.01
C GLU A 220 10.87 5.97 0.64
N VAL A 221 11.58 6.26 1.74
CA VAL A 221 12.38 5.24 2.45
C VAL A 221 11.50 4.15 3.04
N THR A 222 10.32 4.50 3.56
CA THR A 222 9.32 3.52 4.04
C THR A 222 8.90 2.55 2.93
N ALA A 223 8.77 3.03 1.69
CA ALA A 223 8.47 2.19 0.54
C ALA A 223 9.66 1.32 0.08
N LEU A 224 10.89 1.67 0.46
CA LEU A 224 12.13 0.97 0.08
C LEU A 224 12.59 -0.09 1.08
N VAL A 225 11.99 -0.17 2.27
CA VAL A 225 12.40 -1.14 3.30
C VAL A 225 11.20 -1.87 3.89
N GLU A 226 11.41 -3.14 4.23
CA GLU A 226 10.44 -4.03 4.89
C GLU A 226 10.70 -4.13 6.39
N ARG A 227 11.99 -4.06 6.76
CA ARG A 227 12.47 -4.13 8.13
C ARG A 227 13.44 -2.99 8.40
N PRO A 228 12.94 -1.87 8.92
CA PRO A 228 13.78 -0.70 9.13
C PRO A 228 14.77 -0.91 10.29
N ASN A 229 16.03 -0.63 10.01
CA ASN A 229 17.11 -0.54 11.00
C ASN A 229 17.93 0.73 10.75
N VAL A 230 17.74 1.74 11.59
CA VAL A 230 18.44 3.03 11.47
C VAL A 230 19.88 2.92 12.00
N LEU A 231 20.84 3.29 11.16
CA LEU A 231 22.26 3.29 11.48
C LEU A 231 22.84 4.69 11.37
N LEU A 232 23.73 5.04 12.30
CA LEU A 232 24.50 6.27 12.27
C LEU A 232 25.74 6.09 11.39
N CYS A 233 25.97 7.06 10.51
CA CYS A 233 27.11 7.14 9.61
C CYS A 233 27.71 8.55 9.66
N GLN A 234 28.94 8.68 9.19
CA GLN A 234 29.68 9.93 9.17
C GLN A 234 30.43 10.13 7.85
N PHE A 235 30.66 11.38 7.48
CA PHE A 235 31.54 11.75 6.38
C PHE A 235 32.66 12.68 6.87
N ASP A 236 33.68 12.87 6.04
CA ASP A 236 34.82 13.73 6.38
C ASP A 236 34.37 15.19 6.60
N PRO A 237 34.61 15.80 7.78
CA PRO A 237 34.21 17.18 8.07
C PRO A 237 34.73 18.21 7.07
N VAL A 238 35.74 17.89 6.24
CA VAL A 238 36.21 18.78 5.16
C VAL A 238 35.07 19.18 4.20
N PHE A 239 34.07 18.32 4.01
CA PHE A 239 32.93 18.60 3.14
C PHE A 239 32.01 19.69 3.71
N LEU A 240 32.03 19.98 5.01
CA LEU A 240 31.24 21.06 5.62
C LEU A 240 31.65 22.47 5.16
N LYS A 241 32.72 22.58 4.35
CA LYS A 241 33.07 23.82 3.62
C LYS A 241 32.16 24.08 2.42
N VAL A 242 31.48 23.06 1.93
CA VAL A 242 30.46 23.17 0.86
C VAL A 242 29.16 23.69 1.48
N PRO A 243 28.38 24.54 0.78
CA PRO A 243 27.07 24.96 1.26
C PRO A 243 26.21 23.77 1.68
N GLN A 244 25.63 23.84 2.88
CA GLN A 244 24.88 22.73 3.45
C GLN A 244 23.69 22.31 2.58
N GLU A 245 23.08 23.25 1.86
CA GLU A 245 21.92 23.01 0.99
C GLU A 245 22.31 22.04 -0.14
N CYS A 246 23.53 22.17 -0.68
CA CYS A 246 24.07 21.26 -1.69
C CYS A 246 24.30 19.86 -1.10
N LEU A 247 24.92 19.78 0.08
CA LEU A 247 25.18 18.51 0.75
C LEU A 247 23.88 17.77 1.10
N ILE A 248 22.92 18.48 1.70
CA ILE A 248 21.61 17.96 2.06
C ILE A 248 20.88 17.45 0.81
N LEU A 249 20.85 18.25 -0.26
CA LEU A 249 20.20 17.85 -1.51
C LEU A 249 20.82 16.57 -2.08
N THR A 250 22.15 16.48 -2.15
CA THR A 250 22.87 15.31 -2.66
C THR A 250 22.58 14.07 -1.82
N MET A 251 22.63 14.18 -0.48
CA MET A 251 22.40 13.06 0.43
C MET A 251 20.97 12.51 0.31
N LYS A 252 19.98 13.40 0.18
CA LYS A 252 18.57 13.02 0.02
C LYS A 252 18.29 12.44 -1.36
N ALA A 253 18.70 13.13 -2.42
CA ALA A 253 18.33 12.75 -3.78
C ALA A 253 19.00 11.44 -4.23
N ASN A 254 20.30 11.30 -3.95
CA ASN A 254 21.09 10.21 -4.52
C ASN A 254 21.10 8.96 -3.66
N GLN A 255 20.94 9.10 -2.34
CA GLN A 255 21.16 8.01 -1.40
C GLN A 255 20.07 7.83 -0.34
N LYS A 256 19.06 8.71 -0.31
CA LYS A 256 17.93 8.65 0.64
C LYS A 256 18.37 8.67 2.11
N TYR A 257 19.42 9.43 2.40
CA TYR A 257 19.95 9.60 3.75
C TYR A 257 19.24 10.73 4.49
N PHE A 258 19.26 10.67 5.82
CA PHE A 258 18.74 11.71 6.72
C PHE A 258 19.93 12.43 7.39
N PRO A 259 20.38 13.59 6.86
CA PRO A 259 21.45 14.35 7.49
C PRO A 259 21.05 14.83 8.90
N LEU A 260 22.01 14.88 9.82
CA LEU A 260 21.79 15.41 11.17
C LEU A 260 22.13 16.89 11.23
N LEU A 261 21.20 17.67 11.74
CA LEU A 261 21.34 19.09 12.03
C LEU A 261 21.53 19.30 13.54
N ASP A 262 22.31 20.30 13.91
CA ASP A 262 22.39 20.76 15.29
C ASP A 262 21.16 21.60 15.71
N ALA A 263 21.16 22.06 16.97
CA ALA A 263 20.08 22.88 17.52
C ALA A 263 19.89 24.23 16.78
N ALA A 264 20.94 24.76 16.16
CA ALA A 264 20.89 25.97 15.34
C ALA A 264 20.41 25.71 13.90
N GLY A 265 20.21 24.44 13.53
CA GLY A 265 19.86 24.04 12.18
C GLY A 265 21.05 23.94 11.22
N THR A 266 22.28 23.91 11.76
CA THR A 266 23.50 23.74 10.98
C THR A 266 23.75 22.26 10.71
N LEU A 267 24.07 21.93 9.47
CA LEU A 267 24.46 20.57 9.09
C LEU A 267 25.72 20.10 9.84
N THR A 268 25.64 18.89 10.39
CA THR A 268 26.80 18.17 10.95
C THR A 268 27.40 17.21 9.93
N HIS A 269 28.58 16.66 10.24
CA HIS A 269 29.21 15.61 9.44
C HIS A 269 28.57 14.21 9.62
N GLN A 270 27.46 14.14 10.36
CA GLN A 270 26.78 12.90 10.72
C GLN A 270 25.44 12.78 9.97
N PHE A 271 25.05 11.56 9.67
CA PHE A 271 23.78 11.26 9.02
C PHE A 271 23.27 9.88 9.38
N LEU A 272 21.97 9.68 9.18
CA LEU A 272 21.30 8.41 9.42
C LEU A 272 20.95 7.75 8.09
N VAL A 273 21.10 6.44 8.06
CA VAL A 273 20.66 5.57 6.96
C VAL A 273 19.65 4.57 7.49
N VAL A 274 18.68 4.18 6.67
CA VAL A 274 17.73 3.11 7.01
C VAL A 274 18.13 1.86 6.24
N SER A 275 18.73 0.91 6.96
CA SER A 275 19.05 -0.41 6.43
C SER A 275 17.80 -1.28 6.39
N ASN A 276 17.67 -2.14 5.37
CA ASN A 276 16.64 -3.18 5.32
C ASN A 276 17.04 -4.47 6.06
N ILE A 277 18.24 -4.49 6.66
CA ILE A 277 18.77 -5.63 7.43
C ILE A 277 19.24 -5.18 8.81
N THR A 278 19.16 -6.12 9.76
CA THR A 278 19.58 -6.00 11.16
C THR A 278 20.68 -7.01 11.48
N PRO A 279 21.87 -6.90 10.86
CA PRO A 279 22.99 -7.79 11.17
C PRO A 279 23.46 -7.58 12.62
N ALA A 280 24.04 -8.62 13.22
CA ALA A 280 24.63 -8.52 14.55
C ALA A 280 25.79 -7.50 14.62
N ASP A 281 26.55 -7.36 13.52
CA ASP A 281 27.55 -6.31 13.33
C ASP A 281 27.15 -5.43 12.11
N PRO A 282 26.74 -4.17 12.33
CA PRO A 282 26.39 -3.25 11.26
C PRO A 282 27.60 -2.57 10.60
N GLY A 283 28.84 -2.83 11.03
CA GLY A 283 30.04 -2.12 10.61
C GLY A 283 30.25 -2.09 9.10
N ALA A 284 30.02 -3.21 8.41
CA ALA A 284 30.14 -3.28 6.96
C ALA A 284 29.09 -2.42 6.22
N VAL A 285 27.86 -2.34 6.76
CA VAL A 285 26.78 -1.51 6.22
C VAL A 285 27.13 -0.04 6.38
N ILE A 286 27.61 0.35 7.56
CA ILE A 286 28.05 1.72 7.86
C ILE A 286 29.18 2.13 6.93
N GLN A 287 30.30 1.39 6.92
CA GLN A 287 31.45 1.71 6.07
C GLN A 287 31.10 1.73 4.57
N GLY A 288 30.20 0.85 4.13
CA GLY A 288 29.70 0.83 2.77
C GLY A 288 29.02 2.15 2.38
N ASN A 289 28.11 2.64 3.23
CA ASN A 289 27.39 3.89 2.99
C ASN A 289 28.31 5.13 3.10
N GLU A 290 29.22 5.16 4.08
CA GLU A 290 30.22 6.23 4.21
C GLU A 290 31.17 6.30 3.00
N ARG A 291 31.51 5.15 2.41
CA ARG A 291 32.30 5.11 1.17
C ARG A 291 31.52 5.60 -0.04
N VAL A 292 30.22 5.30 -0.13
CA VAL A 292 29.37 5.68 -1.26
C VAL A 292 29.02 7.17 -1.25
N VAL A 293 28.84 7.77 -0.08
CA VAL A 293 28.51 9.20 0.02
C VAL A 293 29.67 10.09 -0.43
N ARG A 294 30.92 9.69 -0.15
CA ARG A 294 32.12 10.51 -0.39
C ARG A 294 32.27 11.06 -1.81
N PRO A 295 32.23 10.24 -2.90
CA PRO A 295 32.33 10.78 -4.25
C PRO A 295 31.15 11.71 -4.58
N ARG A 296 29.95 11.45 -4.04
CA ARG A 296 28.77 12.30 -4.29
C ARG A 296 28.90 13.69 -3.67
N LEU A 297 29.56 13.80 -2.52
CA LEU A 297 29.82 15.10 -1.88
C LEU A 297 31.01 15.85 -2.51
N ALA A 298 31.84 15.14 -3.30
CA ALA A 298 32.99 15.71 -3.98
C ALA A 298 32.69 16.20 -5.41
N ASP A 299 31.62 15.66 -6.04
CA ASP A 299 31.07 16.10 -7.32
C ASP A 299 30.47 17.52 -7.22
#